data_AF-A0A8H8U9W3-F1
#
_entry.id   AF-A0A8H8U9W3-F1
#
_cell.length_a   1.000
_cell.length_b   1.000
_cell.length_c   1.000
_cell.angle_alpha   90.00
_cell.angle_beta   90.00
_cell.angle_gamma   90.00
#
_symmetry.space_group_name_H-M   'P 1'
#
loop_
_entity.id
_entity.type
_entity.pdbx_description
1 polymer ?
#
loop_
_entity_poly.entity_id
_entity_poly.type
_entity_poly.pdbx_seq_one_letter_code
_entity_poly.pdbx_strand_id
1 'polypeptide(L)'
;MANPMEVLHVMTPAEWGKPIDVHEKWIQFVDENVKAKFPSGTKIESIRPHGASYWTRTAEISTQMTDGTSRSYFLKFVPEPIGTGTYASAPDIHFFCCELINMTDEIPEIQAFTSTLAELHSKGISPNGKYGFHVPTYKGTIPQYTAWHDTWEESYYHSMKWFIHAEEKSQGVDEEMQKLCQGVLDKVIPRLLRPLETGGRQIQPRLIHGDLWAGNTSWNIDTNTPVIYDAAALYAHNEMEMAAWRPIRHLIGKQYMKAYFHYFPVSAPEEDQDARNMLYYLRWDLKSSALFSGNLRYRNMAKETMKILIAKFPGGYEEWAKEKGEEPIHRVMPPTTIGLELKERPM
;
A
#
# COMPACT_ATOMS: atom_id res chain seq x y z
N MET A 1 39.11 6.80 16.31
CA MET A 1 38.08 7.87 16.30
C MET A 1 37.46 7.83 14.92
N ALA A 2 36.28 7.23 14.80
CA ALA A 2 35.58 7.07 13.53
C ALA A 2 34.82 8.37 13.22
N ASN A 3 34.97 8.88 12.00
CA ASN A 3 34.20 10.01 11.50
C ASN A 3 32.70 9.67 11.56
N PRO A 4 31.83 10.61 11.97
CA PRO A 4 30.39 10.45 11.77
C PRO A 4 30.13 10.35 10.26
N MET A 5 29.38 9.33 9.84
CA MET A 5 28.95 9.19 8.45
C MET A 5 28.23 10.46 8.02
N GLU A 6 28.73 11.06 6.94
CA GLU A 6 28.05 12.14 6.24
C GLU A 6 26.63 11.69 5.91
N VAL A 7 25.67 12.50 6.34
CA VAL A 7 24.26 12.35 6.02
C VAL A 7 24.14 12.38 4.50
N LEU A 8 23.87 11.22 3.90
CA LEU A 8 23.49 11.11 2.49
C LEU A 8 22.32 12.07 2.25
N HIS A 9 22.57 13.00 1.33
CA HIS A 9 21.71 14.06 0.81
C HIS A 9 20.22 13.94 1.15
N VAL A 10 19.72 14.86 1.97
CA VAL A 10 18.29 15.02 2.26
C VAL A 10 17.62 15.66 1.05
N MET A 11 16.73 14.91 0.38
CA MET A 11 16.03 15.38 -0.83
C MET A 11 14.93 16.39 -0.50
N THR A 12 14.94 17.51 -1.21
CA THR A 12 13.98 18.61 -1.20
C THR A 12 12.84 18.38 -2.21
N PRO A 13 11.70 19.10 -2.09
CA PRO A 13 10.57 19.01 -3.04
C PRO A 13 10.91 19.23 -4.53
N ALA A 14 12.06 19.84 -4.85
CA ALA A 14 12.53 20.03 -6.22
C ALA A 14 13.14 18.76 -6.85
N GLU A 15 13.45 17.74 -6.03
CA GLU A 15 14.07 16.48 -6.46
C GLU A 15 13.06 15.35 -6.68
N TRP A 16 11.77 15.65 -6.46
CA TRP A 16 10.60 14.76 -6.64
C TRP A 16 10.36 14.26 -8.08
N GLY A 17 11.31 14.46 -8.99
CA GLY A 17 11.28 14.01 -10.38
C GLY A 17 12.56 13.33 -10.88
N LYS A 18 13.50 12.96 -9.99
CA LYS A 18 14.72 12.26 -10.38
C LYS A 18 14.67 10.78 -9.94
N PRO A 19 14.88 9.81 -10.86
CA PRO A 19 14.94 8.38 -10.52
C PRO A 19 15.99 8.07 -9.45
N ILE A 20 15.78 7.00 -8.67
CA ILE A 20 16.81 6.40 -7.81
C ILE A 20 18.06 6.06 -8.65
N ASP A 21 19.23 6.12 -8.01
CA ASP A 21 20.56 5.91 -8.59
C ASP A 21 20.86 4.46 -9.00
N VAL A 22 19.98 3.87 -9.80
CA VAL A 22 20.32 2.72 -10.64
C VAL A 22 20.97 3.30 -11.89
N HIS A 23 22.26 3.09 -12.09
CA HIS A 23 22.95 3.66 -13.25
C HIS A 23 22.33 3.21 -14.58
N GLU A 24 22.18 4.12 -15.55
CA GLU A 24 21.54 3.87 -16.87
C GLU A 24 22.06 2.64 -17.60
N LYS A 25 23.35 2.34 -17.41
CA LYS A 25 24.00 1.13 -17.95
C LYS A 25 23.22 -0.16 -17.69
N TRP A 26 22.49 -0.27 -16.57
CA TRP A 26 21.76 -1.49 -16.19
C TRP A 26 20.44 -1.71 -16.94
N ILE A 27 20.00 -0.72 -17.73
CA ILE A 27 18.84 -0.80 -18.62
C ILE A 27 19.23 -0.65 -20.11
N GLN A 28 20.54 -0.72 -20.42
CA GLN A 28 21.07 -0.70 -21.79
C GLN A 28 21.37 -2.09 -22.35
N PHE A 29 21.31 -3.13 -21.51
CA PHE A 29 21.48 -4.53 -21.91
C PHE A 29 20.58 -5.44 -21.07
N VAL A 30 20.32 -6.66 -21.55
CA VAL A 30 19.57 -7.68 -20.81
C VAL A 30 20.56 -8.64 -20.17
N ASP A 31 20.58 -8.72 -18.83
CA ASP A 31 21.46 -9.61 -18.07
C ASP A 31 21.13 -11.10 -18.31
N GLU A 32 22.12 -11.99 -18.23
CA GLU A 32 21.95 -13.43 -18.51
C GLU A 32 20.90 -14.09 -17.62
N ASN A 33 20.79 -13.68 -16.35
CA ASN A 33 19.76 -14.22 -15.47
C ASN A 33 18.35 -13.74 -15.87
N VAL A 34 18.23 -12.56 -16.49
CA VAL A 34 16.97 -12.08 -17.07
C VAL A 34 16.64 -12.85 -18.34
N LYS A 35 17.62 -13.07 -19.23
CA LYS A 35 17.46 -13.88 -20.46
C LYS A 35 16.93 -15.27 -20.16
N ALA A 36 17.47 -15.90 -19.12
CA ALA A 36 17.08 -17.25 -18.68
C ALA A 36 15.62 -17.35 -18.21
N LYS A 37 14.90 -16.23 -18.02
CA LYS A 37 13.47 -16.23 -17.69
C LYS A 37 12.56 -16.23 -18.92
N PHE A 38 13.07 -15.92 -20.10
CA PHE A 38 12.27 -16.01 -21.31
C PHE A 38 12.18 -17.47 -21.81
N PRO A 39 11.12 -17.82 -22.56
CA PRO A 39 11.01 -19.14 -23.18
C PRO A 39 12.24 -19.50 -24.02
N SER A 40 12.56 -20.79 -24.08
CA SER A 40 13.73 -21.26 -24.83
C SER A 40 13.62 -20.88 -26.32
N GLY A 41 14.69 -20.32 -26.86
CA GLY A 41 14.74 -19.85 -28.25
C GLY A 41 14.21 -18.43 -28.48
N THR A 42 13.75 -17.74 -27.43
CA THR A 42 13.42 -16.31 -27.52
C THR A 42 14.66 -15.49 -27.89
N LYS A 43 14.55 -14.69 -28.95
CA LYS A 43 15.56 -13.72 -29.37
C LYS A 43 15.21 -12.35 -28.79
N ILE A 44 16.18 -11.69 -28.17
CA ILE A 44 16.01 -10.32 -27.68
C ILE A 44 16.32 -9.34 -28.82
N GLU A 45 15.41 -8.42 -29.08
CA GLU A 45 15.54 -7.42 -30.13
C GLU A 45 16.08 -6.09 -29.59
N SER A 46 15.53 -5.61 -28.48
CA SER A 46 15.99 -4.37 -27.85
C SER A 46 15.62 -4.30 -26.36
N ILE A 47 16.30 -3.42 -25.64
CA ILE A 47 15.93 -2.95 -24.30
C ILE A 47 15.99 -1.42 -24.30
N ARG A 48 14.98 -0.77 -23.71
CA ARG A 48 14.94 0.69 -23.58
C ARG A 48 14.31 1.14 -22.25
N PRO A 49 14.68 2.31 -21.70
CA PRO A 49 13.97 2.90 -20.58
C PRO A 49 12.47 3.06 -20.91
N HIS A 50 11.59 2.65 -19.99
CA HIS A 50 10.15 2.73 -20.18
C HIS A 50 9.43 2.84 -18.84
N GLY A 51 8.49 3.77 -18.68
CA GLY A 51 7.74 3.99 -17.44
C GLY A 51 8.52 4.75 -16.34
N ALA A 52 7.85 5.00 -15.22
CA ALA A 52 8.43 5.64 -14.03
C ALA A 52 8.13 4.80 -12.77
N SER A 53 9.11 4.73 -11.86
CA SER A 53 8.95 4.16 -10.53
C SER A 53 9.75 4.97 -9.53
N TYR A 54 9.21 5.14 -8.32
CA TYR A 54 9.89 5.82 -7.22
C TYR A 54 10.99 4.96 -6.58
N TRP A 55 11.01 3.65 -6.83
CA TRP A 55 11.84 2.68 -6.10
C TRP A 55 12.81 1.90 -6.98
N THR A 56 12.68 2.02 -8.30
CA THR A 56 13.53 1.33 -9.25
C THR A 56 13.59 2.08 -10.58
N ARG A 57 14.49 1.68 -11.46
CA ARG A 57 14.33 1.90 -12.90
C ARG A 57 13.48 0.81 -13.54
N THR A 58 12.84 1.17 -14.63
CA THR A 58 11.96 0.30 -15.41
C THR A 58 12.36 0.34 -16.88
N ALA A 59 12.21 -0.80 -17.56
CA ALA A 59 12.60 -0.95 -18.95
C ALA A 59 11.59 -1.80 -19.71
N GLU A 60 11.49 -1.56 -21.01
CA GLU A 60 10.82 -2.45 -21.95
C GLU A 60 11.86 -3.32 -22.63
N ILE A 61 11.64 -4.62 -22.68
CA ILE A 61 12.43 -5.60 -23.42
C ILE A 61 11.56 -6.12 -24.56
N SER A 62 11.91 -5.80 -25.80
CA SER A 62 11.25 -6.35 -27.00
C SER A 62 11.92 -7.65 -27.42
N THR A 63 11.12 -8.67 -27.71
CA THR A 63 11.58 -10.02 -28.04
C THR A 63 10.84 -10.58 -29.24
N GLN A 64 11.48 -11.54 -29.92
CA GLN A 64 10.89 -12.38 -30.95
C GLN A 64 10.90 -13.83 -30.48
N MET A 65 9.73 -14.46 -30.48
CA MET A 65 9.51 -15.84 -30.06
C MET A 65 9.86 -16.82 -31.19
N THR A 66 10.00 -18.11 -30.88
CA THR A 66 10.36 -19.15 -31.87
C THR A 66 9.31 -19.34 -32.97
N ASP A 67 8.06 -18.96 -32.72
CA ASP A 67 6.96 -18.99 -33.69
C ASP A 67 6.91 -17.73 -34.58
N GLY A 68 7.87 -16.80 -34.42
CA GLY A 68 7.94 -15.53 -35.15
C GLY A 68 7.14 -14.40 -34.50
N THR A 69 6.38 -14.65 -33.43
CA THR A 69 5.58 -13.63 -32.75
C THR A 69 6.49 -12.67 -31.96
N SER A 70 6.27 -11.36 -32.11
CA SER A 70 6.92 -10.36 -31.26
C SER A 70 6.18 -10.20 -29.94
N ARG A 71 6.91 -10.13 -28.83
CA ARG A 71 6.38 -9.82 -27.49
C ARG A 71 7.27 -8.78 -26.81
N SER A 72 6.65 -7.78 -26.20
CA SER A 72 7.34 -6.84 -25.31
C SER A 72 7.07 -7.21 -23.85
N TYR A 73 8.09 -7.04 -23.02
CA TYR A 73 8.04 -7.32 -21.60
C TYR A 73 8.40 -6.08 -20.81
N PHE A 74 7.70 -5.88 -19.70
CA PHE A 74 7.96 -4.78 -18.79
C PHE A 74 8.78 -5.28 -17.63
N LEU A 75 9.91 -4.62 -17.40
CA LEU A 75 10.75 -4.85 -16.25
C LEU A 75 10.39 -3.82 -15.17
N LYS A 76 9.41 -4.14 -14.33
CA LYS A 76 9.02 -3.37 -13.12
C LYS A 76 8.37 -4.29 -12.11
N PHE A 77 8.77 -4.17 -10.85
CA PHE A 77 8.36 -5.05 -9.77
C PHE A 77 6.82 -5.14 -9.51
N VAL A 78 6.18 -6.23 -10.01
CA VAL A 78 4.88 -6.95 -9.72
C VAL A 78 3.48 -6.33 -10.01
N PRO A 79 2.41 -7.14 -10.36
CA PRO A 79 2.28 -8.60 -10.69
C PRO A 79 1.67 -8.92 -12.11
N GLU A 80 1.78 -10.07 -12.79
CA GLU A 80 2.29 -11.45 -12.57
C GLU A 80 3.69 -11.68 -13.22
N PRO A 81 4.67 -12.33 -12.56
CA PRO A 81 6.03 -12.47 -13.10
C PRO A 81 6.17 -13.51 -14.21
N ILE A 82 6.87 -13.12 -15.27
CA ILE A 82 7.59 -14.03 -16.17
C ILE A 82 8.85 -14.55 -15.44
N GLY A 83 9.46 -13.74 -14.58
CA GLY A 83 10.52 -14.19 -13.70
C GLY A 83 11.06 -13.14 -12.74
N THR A 84 11.72 -13.62 -11.69
CA THR A 84 12.45 -12.80 -10.71
C THR A 84 13.86 -13.35 -10.53
N GLY A 85 14.80 -12.51 -10.08
CA GLY A 85 16.16 -12.94 -9.80
C GLY A 85 17.11 -11.82 -9.42
N THR A 86 18.40 -12.17 -9.41
CA THR A 86 19.53 -11.26 -9.24
C THR A 86 20.32 -11.21 -10.54
N TYR A 87 20.85 -10.07 -10.93
CA TYR A 87 21.74 -9.97 -12.10
C TYR A 87 22.97 -10.86 -11.89
N ALA A 88 23.38 -11.57 -12.94
CA ALA A 88 24.63 -12.34 -12.93
C ALA A 88 25.85 -11.42 -12.86
N SER A 89 25.77 -10.27 -13.53
CA SER A 89 26.83 -9.26 -13.61
C SER A 89 26.93 -8.34 -12.39
N ALA A 90 25.89 -8.31 -11.54
CA ALA A 90 25.81 -7.43 -10.38
C ALA A 90 24.99 -8.09 -9.24
N PRO A 91 25.66 -8.74 -8.27
CA PRO A 91 24.99 -9.50 -7.20
C PRO A 91 24.05 -8.69 -6.29
N ASP A 92 24.21 -7.36 -6.24
CA ASP A 92 23.38 -6.46 -5.45
C ASP A 92 22.17 -5.91 -6.23
N ILE A 93 22.04 -6.25 -7.52
CA ILE A 93 20.94 -5.80 -8.38
C ILE A 93 19.95 -6.94 -8.57
N HIS A 94 18.71 -6.72 -8.13
CA HIS A 94 17.61 -7.67 -8.30
C HIS A 94 16.66 -7.20 -9.40
N PHE A 95 15.89 -8.12 -9.97
CA PHE A 95 14.93 -7.82 -11.03
C PHE A 95 13.64 -8.61 -10.88
N PHE A 96 12.60 -8.05 -11.49
CA PHE A 96 11.32 -8.68 -11.75
C PHE A 96 10.93 -8.33 -13.19
N CYS A 97 10.43 -9.32 -13.93
CA CYS A 97 9.98 -9.19 -15.31
C CYS A 97 8.52 -9.66 -15.41
N CYS A 98 7.66 -8.90 -16.05
CA CYS A 98 6.27 -9.26 -16.38
C CYS A 98 5.93 -8.92 -17.83
N GLU A 99 4.73 -9.31 -18.23
CA GLU A 99 4.13 -8.84 -19.48
C GLU A 99 4.05 -7.31 -19.52
N LEU A 100 4.38 -6.72 -20.67
CA LEU A 100 4.09 -5.31 -20.92
C LEU A 100 2.63 -5.18 -21.37
N ILE A 101 1.82 -4.54 -20.54
CA ILE A 101 0.44 -4.20 -20.89
C ILE A 101 0.43 -2.85 -21.59
N ASN A 102 -0.21 -2.78 -22.76
CA ASN A 102 -0.39 -1.52 -23.48
C ASN A 102 -1.50 -0.70 -22.79
N MET A 103 -1.13 0.47 -22.28
CA MET A 103 -1.93 1.23 -21.33
C MET A 103 -2.13 2.67 -21.79
N THR A 104 -3.26 3.27 -21.42
CA THR A 104 -3.48 4.72 -21.58
C THR A 104 -2.90 5.51 -20.39
N ASP A 105 -2.67 6.81 -20.59
CA ASP A 105 -2.33 7.74 -19.49
C ASP A 105 -3.58 8.24 -18.73
N GLU A 106 -4.76 7.67 -19.02
CA GLU A 106 -6.04 8.08 -18.44
C GLU A 106 -6.38 7.28 -17.17
N ILE A 107 -7.13 7.93 -16.27
CA ILE A 107 -7.72 7.21 -15.14
C ILE A 107 -8.85 6.29 -15.63
N PRO A 108 -9.06 5.11 -14.99
CA PRO A 108 -10.09 4.18 -15.42
C PRO A 108 -11.52 4.76 -15.35
N GLU A 109 -12.40 4.35 -16.28
CA GLU A 109 -13.83 4.65 -16.19
C GLU A 109 -14.41 4.14 -14.87
N ILE A 110 -15.19 4.98 -14.19
CA ILE A 110 -15.58 4.78 -12.78
C ILE A 110 -16.34 3.47 -12.59
N GLN A 111 -17.31 3.14 -13.44
CA GLN A 111 -18.23 2.03 -13.23
C GLN A 111 -17.53 0.70 -13.52
N ALA A 112 -16.82 0.61 -14.64
CA ALA A 112 -16.02 -0.56 -15.01
C ALA A 112 -14.93 -0.84 -13.97
N PHE A 113 -14.24 0.20 -13.50
CA PHE A 113 -13.19 0.05 -12.49
C PHE A 113 -13.74 -0.42 -11.14
N THR A 114 -14.78 0.25 -10.64
CA THR A 114 -15.30 -0.03 -9.30
C THR A 114 -16.07 -1.33 -9.21
N SER A 115 -16.76 -1.76 -10.28
CA SER A 115 -17.35 -3.10 -10.35
C SER A 115 -16.29 -4.21 -10.35
N THR A 116 -15.22 -4.05 -11.13
CA THR A 116 -14.09 -5.00 -11.16
C THR A 116 -13.38 -5.07 -9.80
N LEU A 117 -13.17 -3.92 -9.13
CA LEU A 117 -12.60 -3.89 -7.79
C LEU A 117 -13.51 -4.56 -6.75
N ALA A 118 -14.83 -4.36 -6.84
CA ALA A 118 -15.79 -5.04 -5.98
C ALA A 118 -15.78 -6.56 -6.22
N GLU A 119 -15.62 -7.01 -7.46
CA GLU A 119 -15.44 -8.43 -7.79
C GLU A 119 -14.15 -8.99 -7.18
N LEU A 120 -13.03 -8.26 -7.27
CA LEU A 120 -11.76 -8.64 -6.62
C LEU A 120 -11.96 -8.82 -5.12
N HIS A 121 -12.57 -7.86 -4.43
CA HIS A 121 -12.81 -7.96 -2.98
C HIS A 121 -13.81 -9.07 -2.63
N SER A 122 -14.80 -9.32 -3.49
CA SER A 122 -15.79 -10.38 -3.28
C SER A 122 -15.18 -11.79 -3.39
N LYS A 123 -14.29 -12.00 -4.36
CA LYS A 123 -13.59 -13.28 -4.60
C LYS A 123 -12.34 -13.46 -3.75
N GLY A 124 -11.68 -12.37 -3.39
CA GLY A 124 -10.44 -12.34 -2.63
C GLY A 124 -10.66 -12.61 -1.15
N ILE A 125 -11.12 -13.82 -0.80
CA ILE A 125 -11.34 -14.21 0.60
C ILE A 125 -10.01 -14.69 1.20
N SER A 126 -9.73 -14.30 2.45
CA SER A 126 -8.56 -14.80 3.17
C SER A 126 -8.56 -16.33 3.27
N PRO A 127 -7.45 -17.01 2.91
CA PRO A 127 -7.38 -18.47 2.86
C PRO A 127 -7.48 -19.14 4.23
N ASN A 128 -7.23 -18.40 5.31
CA ASN A 128 -7.28 -18.89 6.69
C ASN A 128 -8.31 -18.13 7.55
N GLY A 129 -9.14 -17.27 6.92
CA GLY A 129 -10.13 -16.46 7.63
C GLY A 129 -9.56 -15.36 8.53
N LYS A 130 -8.25 -15.09 8.48
CA LYS A 130 -7.57 -14.06 9.31
C LYS A 130 -7.17 -12.83 8.48
N TYR A 131 -6.89 -11.73 9.17
CA TYR A 131 -6.32 -10.51 8.62
C TYR A 131 -4.80 -10.56 8.62
N GLY A 132 -4.14 -10.08 7.58
CA GLY A 132 -2.67 -10.17 7.44
C GLY A 132 -2.24 -10.55 6.02
N PHE A 133 -1.02 -11.06 5.88
CA PHE A 133 -0.53 -11.60 4.61
C PHE A 133 0.54 -12.66 4.85
N HIS A 134 0.69 -13.60 3.92
CA HIS A 134 1.59 -14.74 4.07
C HIS A 134 3.08 -14.35 3.95
N VAL A 135 3.39 -13.19 3.39
CA VAL A 135 4.73 -12.62 3.27
C VAL A 135 4.71 -11.12 3.64
N PRO A 136 5.85 -10.53 4.04
CA PRO A 136 5.96 -9.08 4.12
C PRO A 136 5.70 -8.43 2.75
N THR A 137 4.76 -7.51 2.69
CA THR A 137 4.55 -6.62 1.54
C THR A 137 5.09 -5.24 1.84
N TYR A 138 5.24 -4.36 0.85
CA TYR A 138 5.92 -3.09 1.02
C TYR A 138 5.06 -1.94 0.51
N LYS A 139 5.13 -0.79 1.20
CA LYS A 139 4.58 0.49 0.75
C LYS A 139 5.73 1.44 0.47
N GLY A 140 6.19 1.44 -0.77
CA GLY A 140 7.48 1.99 -1.13
C GLY A 140 8.61 1.19 -0.48
N THR A 141 9.59 1.84 0.15
CA THR A 141 10.66 1.15 0.89
C THR A 141 10.26 0.65 2.28
N ILE A 142 9.08 1.02 2.77
CA ILE A 142 8.65 0.67 4.13
C ILE A 142 7.94 -0.69 4.10
N PRO A 143 8.45 -1.73 4.79
CA PRO A 143 7.73 -2.99 4.91
C PRO A 143 6.42 -2.78 5.65
N GLN A 144 5.39 -3.55 5.34
CA GLN A 144 4.13 -3.55 6.05
C GLN A 144 4.16 -4.59 7.16
N TYR A 145 3.45 -4.31 8.25
CA TYR A 145 3.12 -5.31 9.24
C TYR A 145 2.05 -6.26 8.69
N THR A 146 2.41 -7.53 8.49
CA THR A 146 1.56 -8.54 7.82
C THR A 146 1.25 -9.76 8.68
N ALA A 147 1.56 -9.74 9.98
CA ALA A 147 1.24 -10.85 10.87
C ALA A 147 -0.27 -11.14 10.87
N TRP A 148 -0.62 -12.40 11.12
CA TRP A 148 -1.99 -12.88 11.08
C TRP A 148 -2.74 -12.59 12.39
N HIS A 149 -3.93 -12.00 12.29
CA HIS A 149 -4.81 -11.72 13.43
C HIS A 149 -6.25 -12.14 13.15
N ASP A 150 -6.97 -12.49 14.22
CA ASP A 150 -8.37 -12.91 14.14
C ASP A 150 -9.36 -11.76 13.97
N THR A 151 -9.00 -10.56 14.42
CA THR A 151 -9.87 -9.38 14.38
C THR A 151 -9.26 -8.25 13.56
N TRP A 152 -10.11 -7.47 12.89
CA TRP A 152 -9.64 -6.32 12.12
C TRP A 152 -9.04 -5.24 13.03
N GLU A 153 -9.67 -5.01 14.18
CA GLU A 153 -9.20 -4.02 15.18
C GLU A 153 -7.75 -4.29 15.58
N GLU A 154 -7.41 -5.54 15.90
CA GLU A 154 -6.06 -5.92 16.33
C GLU A 154 -5.05 -5.81 15.18
N SER A 155 -5.38 -6.34 14.00
CA SER A 155 -4.50 -6.22 12.81
C SER A 155 -4.20 -4.77 12.49
N TYR A 156 -5.23 -3.91 12.48
CA TYR A 156 -5.08 -2.50 12.19
C TYR A 156 -4.32 -1.76 13.30
N TYR A 157 -4.54 -2.08 14.57
CA TYR A 157 -3.81 -1.53 15.71
C TYR A 157 -2.29 -1.75 15.57
N HIS A 158 -1.87 -2.99 15.28
CA HIS A 158 -0.45 -3.28 15.08
C HIS A 158 0.10 -2.61 13.82
N SER A 159 -0.68 -2.58 12.73
CA SER A 159 -0.29 -1.86 11.51
C SER A 159 -0.12 -0.36 11.77
N MET A 160 -0.99 0.26 12.57
CA MET A 160 -0.89 1.67 12.92
C MET A 160 0.36 1.94 13.77
N LYS A 161 0.61 1.13 14.80
CA LYS A 161 1.83 1.26 15.63
C LYS A 161 3.11 1.10 14.83
N TRP A 162 3.11 0.23 13.83
CA TRP A 162 4.22 0.07 12.92
C TRP A 162 4.52 1.36 12.15
N PHE A 163 3.51 2.01 11.56
CA PHE A 163 3.71 3.28 10.84
C PHE A 163 4.03 4.45 11.76
N ILE A 164 3.51 4.48 12.99
CA ILE A 164 3.92 5.47 14.01
C ILE A 164 5.43 5.32 14.31
N HIS A 165 5.89 4.08 14.53
CA HIS A 165 7.31 3.82 14.77
C HIS A 165 8.20 4.20 13.57
N ALA A 166 7.80 3.82 12.35
CA ALA A 166 8.53 4.19 11.14
C ALA A 166 8.61 5.71 10.95
N GLU A 167 7.52 6.42 11.27
CA GLU A 167 7.44 7.88 11.21
C GLU A 167 8.38 8.55 12.22
N GLU A 168 8.32 8.14 13.48
CA GLU A 168 9.20 8.67 14.54
C GLU A 168 10.67 8.37 14.24
N LYS A 169 10.99 7.17 13.72
CA LYS A 169 12.34 6.82 13.28
C LYS A 169 12.82 7.72 12.15
N SER A 170 11.96 8.06 11.20
CA SER A 170 12.33 8.89 10.05
C SER A 170 12.42 10.38 10.38
N GLN A 171 11.51 10.89 11.22
CA GLN A 171 11.28 12.33 11.38
C GLN A 171 11.65 12.83 12.79
N GLY A 172 12.08 11.93 13.68
CA GLY A 172 12.44 12.23 15.06
C GLY A 172 11.23 12.31 16.00
N VAL A 173 11.54 12.37 17.30
CA VAL A 173 10.55 12.41 18.39
C VAL A 173 9.79 13.74 18.40
N ASP A 174 8.48 13.67 18.62
CA ASP A 174 7.59 14.82 18.78
C ASP A 174 6.52 14.51 19.84
N GLU A 175 6.51 15.27 20.94
CA GLU A 175 5.64 14.98 22.09
C GLU A 175 4.14 15.12 21.78
N GLU A 176 3.77 16.07 20.91
CA GLU A 176 2.38 16.24 20.49
C GLU A 176 1.96 15.04 19.64
N MET A 177 2.82 14.60 18.72
CA MET A 177 2.61 13.43 17.89
C MET A 177 2.39 12.18 18.73
N GLN A 178 3.23 11.94 19.76
CA GLN A 178 3.09 10.80 20.66
C GLN A 178 1.75 10.82 21.41
N LYS A 179 1.35 11.97 21.97
CA LYS A 179 0.07 12.13 22.68
C LYS A 179 -1.13 11.90 21.75
N LEU A 180 -1.08 12.44 20.53
CA LEU A 180 -2.13 12.26 19.52
C LEU A 180 -2.22 10.80 19.06
N CYS A 181 -1.08 10.16 18.80
CA CYS A 181 -1.02 8.75 18.44
C CYS A 181 -1.63 7.87 19.54
N GLN A 182 -1.29 8.13 20.81
CA GLN A 182 -1.86 7.41 21.95
C GLN A 182 -3.38 7.57 22.02
N GLY A 183 -3.91 8.79 21.83
CA GLY A 183 -5.35 9.04 21.78
C GLY A 183 -6.05 8.27 20.65
N VAL A 184 -5.42 8.14 19.48
CA VAL A 184 -5.95 7.33 18.37
C VAL A 184 -5.95 5.85 18.71
N LEU A 185 -4.85 5.33 19.25
CA LEU A 185 -4.68 3.93 19.62
C LEU A 185 -5.68 3.51 20.72
N ASP A 186 -5.87 4.34 21.74
CA ASP A 186 -6.68 4.00 22.91
C ASP A 186 -8.17 4.23 22.71
N LYS A 187 -8.56 5.26 21.93
CA LYS A 187 -9.96 5.68 21.82
C LYS A 187 -10.52 5.48 20.43
N VAL A 188 -9.85 6.02 19.41
CA VAL A 188 -10.41 6.12 18.06
C VAL A 188 -10.46 4.75 17.38
N ILE A 189 -9.38 3.97 17.44
CA ILE A 189 -9.32 2.63 16.82
C ILE A 189 -10.40 1.71 17.43
N PRO A 190 -10.47 1.52 18.76
CA PRO A 190 -11.55 0.75 19.37
C PRO A 190 -12.93 1.25 18.98
N ARG A 191 -13.16 2.57 19.02
CA ARG A 191 -14.46 3.17 18.70
C ARG A 191 -14.90 2.86 17.28
N LEU A 192 -14.00 2.92 16.30
CA LEU A 192 -14.36 2.81 14.89
C LEU A 192 -14.30 1.39 14.34
N LEU A 193 -13.43 0.54 14.91
CA LEU A 193 -13.16 -0.78 14.34
C LEU A 193 -13.79 -1.92 15.14
N ARG A 194 -13.86 -1.82 16.47
CA ARG A 194 -14.50 -2.87 17.30
C ARG A 194 -15.96 -3.10 16.92
N PRO A 195 -16.79 -2.05 16.67
CA PRO A 195 -18.18 -2.26 16.27
C PRO A 195 -18.37 -3.09 14.99
N LEU A 196 -17.38 -3.17 14.09
CA LEU A 196 -17.48 -3.97 12.86
C LEU A 196 -17.67 -5.47 13.15
N GLU A 197 -17.21 -5.93 14.32
CA GLU A 197 -17.14 -7.36 14.70
C GLU A 197 -17.79 -7.65 16.07
N THR A 198 -18.56 -6.70 16.62
CA THR A 198 -19.34 -6.86 17.86
C THR A 198 -20.82 -6.60 17.62
N GLY A 199 -21.67 -6.86 18.62
CA GLY A 199 -23.12 -6.62 18.49
C GLY A 199 -23.78 -7.46 17.39
N GLY A 200 -23.26 -8.68 17.15
CA GLY A 200 -23.73 -9.58 16.09
C GLY A 200 -23.24 -9.23 14.68
N ARG A 201 -22.47 -8.16 14.52
CA ARG A 201 -21.87 -7.75 13.24
C ARG A 201 -20.59 -8.54 12.99
N GLN A 202 -20.29 -8.77 11.72
CA GLN A 202 -19.08 -9.42 11.27
C GLN A 202 -18.64 -8.79 9.94
N ILE A 203 -17.33 -8.69 9.75
CA ILE A 203 -16.70 -8.38 8.48
C ILE A 203 -15.80 -9.54 8.08
N GLN A 204 -15.57 -9.70 6.77
CA GLN A 204 -14.71 -10.75 6.24
C GLN A 204 -13.38 -10.12 5.81
N PRO A 205 -12.21 -10.71 6.16
CA PRO A 205 -10.94 -10.30 5.58
C PRO A 205 -10.93 -10.46 4.06
N ARG A 206 -10.80 -9.35 3.34
CA ARG A 206 -10.76 -9.29 1.87
C ARG A 206 -9.36 -8.93 1.40
N LEU A 207 -8.94 -9.53 0.29
CA LEU A 207 -7.73 -9.15 -0.42
C LEU A 207 -7.92 -7.73 -0.96
N ILE A 208 -7.09 -6.80 -0.49
CA ILE A 208 -6.99 -5.44 -1.00
C ILE A 208 -5.68 -5.28 -1.77
N HIS A 209 -5.68 -4.41 -2.77
CA HIS A 209 -4.47 -3.93 -3.46
C HIS A 209 -3.57 -3.15 -2.49
N GLY A 210 -4.17 -2.34 -1.62
CA GLY A 210 -3.50 -1.69 -0.50
C GLY A 210 -2.74 -0.40 -0.85
N ASP A 211 -2.40 -0.15 -2.11
CA ASP A 211 -1.82 1.13 -2.58
C ASP A 211 -2.55 1.64 -3.83
N LEU A 212 -3.89 1.57 -3.87
CA LEU A 212 -4.67 1.85 -5.08
C LEU A 212 -5.01 3.34 -5.26
N TRP A 213 -4.02 4.15 -5.64
CA TRP A 213 -4.22 5.55 -6.05
C TRP A 213 -4.12 5.67 -7.58
N ALA A 214 -4.42 6.86 -8.14
CA ALA A 214 -4.45 7.07 -9.59
C ALA A 214 -3.17 6.62 -10.33
N GLY A 215 -2.00 6.78 -9.71
CA GLY A 215 -0.71 6.36 -10.30
C GLY A 215 -0.46 4.86 -10.33
N ASN A 216 -1.34 4.05 -9.71
CA ASN A 216 -1.28 2.59 -9.68
C ASN A 216 -2.49 1.96 -10.41
N THR A 217 -3.09 2.74 -11.32
CA THR A 217 -4.26 2.35 -12.12
C THR A 217 -4.10 2.83 -13.55
N SER A 218 -4.66 2.11 -14.51
CA SER A 218 -4.73 2.52 -15.91
C SER A 218 -5.81 1.73 -16.67
N TRP A 219 -5.91 1.96 -17.98
CA TRP A 219 -6.79 1.24 -18.90
C TRP A 219 -5.96 0.42 -19.90
N ASN A 220 -6.24 -0.88 -20.00
CA ASN A 220 -5.64 -1.75 -21.01
C ASN A 220 -6.28 -1.45 -22.37
N ILE A 221 -5.47 -1.05 -23.34
CA ILE A 221 -5.90 -0.72 -24.70
C ILE A 221 -6.36 -1.97 -25.45
N ASP A 222 -5.65 -3.08 -25.28
CA ASP A 222 -5.86 -4.30 -26.06
C ASP A 222 -7.09 -5.07 -25.60
N THR A 223 -7.33 -5.13 -24.29
CA THR A 223 -8.49 -5.84 -23.70
C THR A 223 -9.66 -4.92 -23.39
N ASN A 224 -9.46 -3.60 -23.44
CA ASN A 224 -10.45 -2.58 -23.06
C ASN A 224 -10.99 -2.78 -21.63
N THR A 225 -10.10 -3.03 -20.68
CA THR A 225 -10.43 -3.28 -19.25
C THR A 225 -9.55 -2.46 -18.31
N PRO A 226 -10.02 -2.13 -17.10
CA PRO A 226 -9.17 -1.52 -16.07
C PRO A 226 -8.00 -2.42 -15.68
N VAL A 227 -6.87 -1.81 -15.33
CA VAL A 227 -5.67 -2.47 -14.81
C VAL A 227 -5.21 -1.80 -13.54
N ILE A 228 -4.73 -2.60 -12.59
CA ILE A 228 -4.11 -2.17 -11.34
C ILE A 228 -2.71 -2.80 -11.25
N TYR A 229 -1.75 -2.09 -10.67
CA TYR A 229 -0.35 -2.53 -10.57
C TYR A 229 0.34 -1.91 -9.34
N ASP A 230 1.52 -2.41 -8.99
CA ASP A 230 2.29 -1.99 -7.79
C ASP A 230 1.52 -2.23 -6.47
N ALA A 231 0.98 -3.44 -6.31
CA ALA A 231 0.18 -3.80 -5.14
C ALA A 231 1.02 -3.86 -3.85
N ALA A 232 0.46 -3.28 -2.78
CA ALA A 232 0.90 -3.45 -1.40
C ALA A 232 -0.08 -4.36 -0.66
N ALA A 233 -0.26 -5.57 -1.20
CA ALA A 233 -1.37 -6.45 -0.88
C ALA A 233 -1.48 -6.83 0.61
N LEU A 234 -2.73 -6.98 1.06
CA LEU A 234 -3.08 -7.36 2.43
C LEU A 234 -4.48 -8.00 2.46
N TYR A 235 -4.73 -8.96 3.34
CA TYR A 235 -6.10 -9.32 3.74
C TYR A 235 -6.56 -8.39 4.85
N ALA A 236 -7.50 -7.52 4.53
CA ALA A 236 -7.91 -6.37 5.34
C ALA A 236 -9.44 -6.20 5.34
N HIS A 237 -9.95 -5.24 6.10
CA HIS A 237 -11.28 -4.70 5.83
C HIS A 237 -11.27 -3.97 4.47
N ASN A 238 -12.18 -4.33 3.56
CA ASN A 238 -12.24 -3.81 2.18
C ASN A 238 -12.31 -2.27 2.11
N GLU A 239 -12.98 -1.62 3.06
CA GLU A 239 -13.08 -0.15 3.10
C GLU A 239 -11.73 0.55 3.26
N MET A 240 -10.69 -0.15 3.72
CA MET A 240 -9.32 0.41 3.83
C MET A 240 -8.74 0.78 2.47
N GLU A 241 -9.11 0.10 1.39
CA GLU A 241 -8.64 0.44 0.02
C GLU A 241 -9.00 1.88 -0.36
N MET A 242 -10.16 2.35 0.13
CA MET A 242 -10.70 3.68 -0.18
C MET A 242 -9.89 4.81 0.49
N ALA A 243 -8.93 4.50 1.37
CA ALA A 243 -8.07 5.49 2.03
C ALA A 243 -7.29 6.33 1.01
N ALA A 244 -6.84 5.70 -0.07
CA ALA A 244 -6.11 6.36 -1.15
C ALA A 244 -6.98 7.35 -1.95
N TRP A 245 -8.31 7.27 -1.84
CA TRP A 245 -9.28 8.10 -2.57
C TRP A 245 -9.87 9.22 -1.71
N ARG A 246 -9.52 9.29 -0.43
CA ARG A 246 -9.86 10.43 0.44
C ARG A 246 -9.17 11.74 0.04
N PRO A 247 -7.86 11.77 -0.25
CA PRO A 247 -7.17 13.03 -0.47
C PRO A 247 -7.48 13.61 -1.85
N ILE A 248 -7.83 14.91 -1.88
CA ILE A 248 -8.20 15.65 -3.11
C ILE A 248 -7.03 15.77 -4.10
N ARG A 249 -5.80 15.52 -3.64
CA ARG A 249 -4.58 15.57 -4.47
C ARG A 249 -4.48 14.41 -5.48
N HIS A 250 -5.34 13.40 -5.39
CA HIS A 250 -5.39 12.30 -6.35
C HIS A 250 -6.57 12.47 -7.31
N LEU A 251 -6.41 11.99 -8.55
CA LEU A 251 -7.45 12.07 -9.57
C LEU A 251 -8.64 11.11 -9.31
N ILE A 252 -8.39 10.02 -8.59
CA ILE A 252 -9.42 9.08 -8.10
C ILE A 252 -9.88 9.56 -6.72
N GLY A 253 -11.21 9.73 -6.56
CA GLY A 253 -11.81 10.38 -5.39
C GLY A 253 -13.18 9.84 -4.98
N LYS A 254 -13.96 10.67 -4.28
CA LYS A 254 -15.27 10.32 -3.70
C LYS A 254 -16.26 9.71 -4.69
N GLN A 255 -16.21 10.10 -5.96
CA GLN A 255 -17.06 9.55 -7.02
C GLN A 255 -16.80 8.05 -7.25
N TYR A 256 -15.55 7.61 -7.20
CA TYR A 256 -15.19 6.19 -7.28
C TYR A 256 -15.60 5.44 -6.01
N MET A 257 -15.39 6.06 -4.85
CA MET A 257 -15.80 5.47 -3.57
C MET A 257 -17.31 5.22 -3.54
N LYS A 258 -18.12 6.19 -3.99
CA LYS A 258 -19.57 6.08 -4.09
C LYS A 258 -19.99 4.97 -5.06
N ALA A 259 -19.33 4.87 -6.22
CA ALA A 259 -19.63 3.82 -7.19
C ALA A 259 -19.24 2.42 -6.66
N TYR A 260 -18.11 2.29 -5.97
CA TYR A 260 -17.70 1.04 -5.32
C TYR A 260 -18.75 0.56 -4.30
N PHE A 261 -19.26 1.45 -3.45
CA PHE A 261 -20.28 1.10 -2.46
C PHE A 261 -21.65 0.72 -3.05
N HIS A 262 -21.88 0.96 -4.35
CA HIS A 262 -23.05 0.41 -5.03
C HIS A 262 -22.94 -1.11 -5.25
N TYR A 263 -21.72 -1.63 -5.44
CA TYR A 263 -21.46 -3.04 -5.68
C TYR A 263 -21.07 -3.81 -4.42
N PHE A 264 -20.42 -3.14 -3.46
CA PHE A 264 -20.00 -3.72 -2.20
C PHE A 264 -20.47 -2.82 -1.05
N PRO A 265 -21.61 -3.10 -0.39
CA PRO A 265 -22.21 -2.21 0.59
C PRO A 265 -21.29 -1.83 1.75
N VAL A 266 -21.57 -0.66 2.33
CA VAL A 266 -20.87 -0.13 3.51
C VAL A 266 -21.05 -1.08 4.70
N SER A 267 -19.98 -1.29 5.47
CA SER A 267 -20.04 -2.10 6.69
C SER A 267 -20.79 -1.36 7.80
N ALA A 268 -21.68 -2.05 8.51
CA ALA A 268 -22.33 -1.49 9.69
C ALA A 268 -21.32 -1.29 10.85
N PRO A 269 -21.41 -0.22 11.64
CA PRO A 269 -22.36 0.90 11.54
C PRO A 269 -22.04 1.81 10.35
N GLU A 270 -23.02 2.07 9.48
CA GLU A 270 -22.80 2.82 8.24
C GLU A 270 -22.48 4.29 8.50
N GLU A 271 -23.01 4.86 9.59
CA GLU A 271 -22.75 6.24 10.01
C GLU A 271 -21.27 6.53 10.30
N ASP A 272 -20.49 5.48 10.58
CA ASP A 272 -19.07 5.59 10.90
C ASP A 272 -18.18 5.51 9.64
N GLN A 273 -18.72 5.26 8.46
CA GLN A 273 -17.96 5.00 7.22
C GLN A 273 -16.95 6.12 6.90
N ASP A 274 -17.38 7.40 6.93
CA ASP A 274 -16.46 8.51 6.63
C ASP A 274 -15.36 8.63 7.68
N ALA A 275 -15.67 8.37 8.95
CA ALA A 275 -14.69 8.39 10.02
C ALA A 275 -13.71 7.22 9.93
N ARG A 276 -14.17 6.02 9.55
CA ARG A 276 -13.30 4.87 9.23
C ARG A 276 -12.38 5.19 8.05
N ASN A 277 -12.92 5.78 6.98
CA ASN A 277 -12.11 6.22 5.83
C ASN A 277 -11.05 7.26 6.25
N MET A 278 -11.39 8.19 7.15
CA MET A 278 -10.44 9.15 7.72
C MET A 278 -9.35 8.49 8.56
N LEU A 279 -9.70 7.49 9.37
CA LEU A 279 -8.74 6.69 10.13
C LEU A 279 -7.80 5.92 9.19
N TYR A 280 -8.33 5.25 8.16
CA TYR A 280 -7.50 4.56 7.17
C TYR A 280 -6.60 5.51 6.39
N TYR A 281 -7.08 6.71 6.08
CA TYR A 281 -6.31 7.78 5.49
C TYR A 281 -5.19 8.32 6.41
N LEU A 282 -5.41 8.39 7.73
CA LEU A 282 -4.35 8.75 8.69
C LEU A 282 -3.15 7.79 8.57
N ARG A 283 -3.39 6.48 8.48
CA ARG A 283 -2.31 5.50 8.25
C ARG A 283 -1.57 5.77 6.92
N TRP A 284 -2.26 6.24 5.90
CA TRP A 284 -1.65 6.63 4.62
C TRP A 284 -0.72 7.82 4.78
N ASP A 285 -1.14 8.87 5.49
CA ASP A 285 -0.32 10.06 5.72
C ASP A 285 0.86 9.78 6.66
N LEU A 286 0.71 8.90 7.66
CA LEU A 286 1.84 8.41 8.47
C LEU A 286 2.88 7.68 7.62
N LYS A 287 2.42 6.80 6.71
CA LYS A 287 3.30 6.16 5.71
C LYS A 287 4.03 7.20 4.87
N SER A 288 3.33 8.20 4.34
CA SER A 288 3.96 9.27 3.56
C SER A 288 4.94 10.09 4.40
N SER A 289 4.62 10.39 5.66
CA SER A 289 5.53 11.10 6.57
C SER A 289 6.81 10.30 6.83
N ALA A 290 6.69 9.00 7.10
CA ALA A 290 7.83 8.11 7.28
C ALA A 290 8.70 7.95 6.02
N LEU A 291 8.09 8.08 4.84
CA LEU A 291 8.77 7.91 3.57
C LEU A 291 9.58 9.16 3.15
N PHE A 292 9.03 10.34 3.43
CA PHE A 292 9.58 11.62 2.98
C PHE A 292 10.25 12.37 4.13
N SER A 293 11.38 11.84 4.59
CA SER A 293 12.20 12.43 5.67
C SER A 293 12.49 13.91 5.41
N GLY A 294 12.34 14.76 6.44
CA GLY A 294 12.51 16.22 6.35
C GLY A 294 11.31 16.97 5.77
N ASN A 295 10.35 16.29 5.12
CA ASN A 295 9.10 16.90 4.68
C ASN A 295 8.00 16.76 5.74
N LEU A 296 7.87 17.77 6.61
CA LEU A 296 6.91 17.78 7.72
C LEU A 296 5.45 18.01 7.29
N ARG A 297 5.16 18.21 6.00
CA ARG A 297 3.78 18.43 5.51
C ARG A 297 2.86 17.27 5.89
N TYR A 298 3.31 16.03 5.66
CA TYR A 298 2.51 14.84 5.95
C TYR A 298 2.35 14.61 7.46
N ARG A 299 3.40 14.85 8.25
CA ARG A 299 3.33 14.85 9.72
C ARG A 299 2.25 15.83 10.22
N ASN A 300 2.25 17.06 9.72
CA ASN A 300 1.28 18.07 10.13
C ASN A 300 -0.16 17.69 9.72
N MET A 301 -0.33 17.13 8.52
CA MET A 301 -1.64 16.61 8.08
C MET A 301 -2.13 15.43 8.94
N ALA A 302 -1.21 14.55 9.36
CA ALA A 302 -1.52 13.47 10.29
C ALA A 302 -1.95 14.02 11.66
N LYS A 303 -1.23 15.01 12.22
CA LYS A 303 -1.60 15.67 13.48
C LYS A 303 -3.01 16.25 13.44
N GLU A 304 -3.35 16.99 12.39
CA GLU A 304 -4.69 17.58 12.25
C GLU A 304 -5.78 16.51 12.10
N THR A 305 -5.50 15.44 11.34
CA THR A 305 -6.42 14.30 11.22
C THR A 305 -6.66 13.62 12.58
N MET A 306 -5.61 13.44 13.38
CA MET A 306 -5.72 12.86 14.73
C MET A 306 -6.53 13.76 15.66
N LYS A 307 -6.29 15.09 15.65
CA LYS A 307 -7.08 16.05 16.44
C LYS A 307 -8.57 15.97 16.12
N ILE A 308 -8.93 15.93 14.84
CA ILE A 308 -10.32 15.80 14.38
C ILE A 308 -10.94 14.49 14.88
N LEU A 309 -10.25 13.36 14.69
CA LEU A 309 -10.76 12.05 15.12
C LEU A 309 -10.94 11.97 16.64
N ILE A 310 -9.96 12.44 17.41
CA ILE A 310 -10.03 12.43 18.88
C ILE A 310 -11.15 13.33 19.37
N ALA A 311 -11.32 14.53 18.80
CA ALA A 311 -12.40 15.44 19.14
C ALA A 311 -13.79 14.87 18.80
N LYS A 312 -13.89 14.08 17.73
CA LYS A 312 -15.14 13.43 17.31
C LYS A 312 -15.53 12.24 18.19
N PHE A 313 -14.55 11.57 18.82
CA PHE A 313 -14.76 10.35 19.61
C PHE A 313 -14.14 10.44 21.02
N PRO A 314 -14.53 11.43 21.84
CA PRO A 314 -13.86 11.71 23.11
C PRO A 314 -14.03 10.59 24.16
N GLY A 315 -15.18 9.89 24.19
CA GLY A 315 -15.45 8.78 25.10
C GLY A 315 -15.14 7.39 24.55
N GLY A 316 -14.58 7.28 23.35
CA GLY A 316 -14.10 6.00 22.80
C GLY A 316 -15.20 4.96 22.59
N TYR A 317 -14.83 3.69 22.63
CA TYR A 317 -15.75 2.58 22.39
C TYR A 317 -16.75 2.39 23.54
N GLU A 318 -16.33 2.63 24.77
CA GLU A 318 -17.13 2.41 25.97
C GLU A 318 -18.35 3.34 26.01
N GLU A 319 -18.18 4.62 25.66
CA GLU A 319 -19.29 5.57 25.50
C GLU A 319 -20.25 5.13 24.41
N TRP A 320 -19.72 4.75 23.24
CA TRP A 320 -20.54 4.31 22.11
C TRP A 320 -21.34 3.04 22.41
N ALA A 321 -20.73 2.04 23.05
CA ALA A 321 -21.41 0.80 23.41
C ALA A 321 -22.59 1.10 24.35
N LYS A 322 -22.36 1.96 25.34
CA LYS A 322 -23.42 2.43 26.26
C LYS A 322 -24.54 3.17 25.51
N GLU A 323 -24.22 4.07 24.58
CA GLU A 323 -25.21 4.80 23.76
C GLU A 323 -26.05 3.88 22.87
N LYS A 324 -25.45 2.80 22.35
CA LYS A 324 -26.14 1.79 21.55
C LYS A 324 -26.87 0.73 22.37
N GLY A 325 -26.76 0.78 23.70
CA GLY A 325 -27.33 -0.25 24.59
C GLY A 325 -26.64 -1.61 24.47
N GLU A 326 -25.38 -1.64 24.01
CA GLU A 326 -24.54 -2.83 23.93
C GLU A 326 -23.69 -2.97 25.22
N GLU A 327 -23.52 -4.19 25.73
CA GLU A 327 -22.55 -4.42 26.80
C GLU A 327 -21.11 -4.18 26.29
N PRO A 328 -20.32 -3.30 26.93
CA PRO A 328 -18.97 -3.00 26.46
C PRO A 328 -18.07 -4.23 26.48
N ILE A 329 -17.61 -4.66 25.31
CA ILE A 329 -16.57 -5.67 25.19
C ILE A 329 -15.20 -5.01 25.37
N HIS A 330 -14.53 -5.31 26.48
CA HIS A 330 -13.17 -4.86 26.71
C HIS A 330 -12.18 -5.78 25.99
N ARG A 331 -11.34 -5.21 25.11
CA ARG A 331 -10.23 -5.91 24.48
C ARG A 331 -8.93 -5.24 24.91
N VAL A 332 -8.04 -6.02 25.51
CA VAL A 332 -6.66 -5.60 25.76
C VAL A 332 -5.85 -6.00 24.53
N MET A 333 -5.36 -5.00 23.78
CA MET A 333 -4.49 -5.28 22.65
C MET A 333 -3.18 -5.88 23.15
N PRO A 334 -2.69 -6.99 22.56
CA PRO A 334 -1.42 -7.57 22.97
C PRO A 334 -0.29 -6.56 22.72
N PRO A 335 0.83 -6.66 23.47
CA PRO A 335 2.00 -5.86 23.18
C PRO A 335 2.39 -6.05 21.72
N THR A 336 2.56 -4.95 20.99
CA THR A 336 3.18 -5.03 19.68
C THR A 336 4.61 -5.47 19.89
N THR A 337 4.92 -6.72 19.59
CA THR A 337 6.30 -7.11 19.30
C THR A 337 6.65 -6.41 17.99
N ILE A 338 7.14 -5.17 18.07
CA ILE A 338 7.91 -4.54 16.98
C ILE A 338 9.29 -5.24 16.98
N GLY A 339 9.27 -6.57 16.92
CA GLY A 339 10.43 -7.44 16.79
C GLY A 339 10.69 -7.53 15.30
N LEU A 340 11.35 -6.50 14.77
CA LEU A 340 11.89 -6.55 13.42
C LEU A 340 13.04 -7.55 13.38
N GLU A 341 12.71 -8.84 13.30
CA GLU A 341 13.55 -9.82 12.61
C GLU A 341 13.25 -9.84 11.10
N LEU A 342 12.69 -8.75 10.57
CA LEU A 342 13.04 -8.38 9.21
C LEU A 342 14.52 -7.99 9.26
N LYS A 343 15.40 -8.99 9.11
CA LYS A 343 16.83 -8.80 8.82
C LYS A 343 16.94 -7.55 7.97
N GLU A 344 17.56 -6.52 8.53
CA GLU A 344 17.82 -5.26 7.84
C GLU A 344 18.33 -5.61 6.44
N ARG A 345 17.47 -5.47 5.42
CA ARG A 345 18.00 -5.26 4.09
C ARG A 345 18.47 -3.82 4.12
N PRO A 346 19.76 -3.55 3.84
CA PRO A 346 20.21 -2.18 3.73
C PRO A 346 19.30 -1.48 2.72
N MET A 347 18.80 -0.31 3.12
CA MET A 347 18.06 0.57 2.21
C MET A 347 18.94 0.96 1.03
#